data_AF-A0A2H9MCH5-F1
#
_entry.id   AF-A0A2H9MCH5-F1
#
_cell.length_a   1.000
_cell.length_b   1.000
_cell.length_c   1.000
_cell.angle_alpha   90.00
_cell.angle_beta   90.00
_cell.angle_gamma   90.00
#
_symmetry.space_group_name_H-M   'P 1'
#
loop_
_entity.id
_entity.type
_entity.pdbx_description
1 polymer ?
#
loop_
_entity_poly.entity_id
_entity_poly.type
_entity_poly.pdbx_seq_one_letter_code
_entity_poly.pdbx_strand_id
1 'polypeptide(L)'
;MNLYLISIWIDGGILLFSFILLYVDRNPIFGFRIPATLSDPEIWKKTHKKLAKIFSVSTFINLFLVLLTHKCCYGYIKIFDALLWFSFILLLLYLIYYANTLYEDKFPQKVKKVNFPKSPLLKKLSQILRKLNPGFVKVQLWV
;
A
#
# COMPACT_ATOMS: atom_id res chain seq x y z
N MET A 1 16.26 5.28 -29.16
CA MET A 1 16.62 5.63 -27.76
C MET A 1 17.12 4.37 -27.08
N ASN A 2 18.31 4.39 -26.46
CA ASN A 2 18.89 3.20 -25.85
C ASN A 2 18.09 2.81 -24.59
N LEU A 3 17.43 1.65 -24.61
CA LEU A 3 16.59 1.14 -23.52
C LEU A 3 17.35 1.06 -22.17
N TYR A 4 18.67 0.87 -22.21
CA TYR A 4 19.52 0.92 -21.03
C TYR A 4 19.56 2.31 -20.39
N LEU A 5 19.70 3.37 -21.19
CA LEU A 5 19.67 4.74 -20.69
C LEU A 5 18.30 5.06 -20.08
N ILE A 6 17.22 4.57 -20.68
CA ILE A 6 15.85 4.74 -20.15
C ILE A 6 15.72 4.11 -18.76
N SER A 7 16.20 2.88 -18.56
CA SER A 7 16.19 2.22 -17.24
C SER A 7 16.98 3.01 -16.21
N ILE A 8 18.18 3.50 -16.54
CA ILE A 8 18.98 4.33 -15.62
C ILE A 8 18.23 5.60 -15.22
N TRP A 9 17.57 6.29 -16.17
CA TRP A 9 16.80 7.48 -15.86
C TRP A 9 15.58 7.19 -14.98
N ILE A 10 14.88 6.08 -15.23
CA ILE A 10 13.75 5.64 -14.40
C ILE A 10 14.22 5.31 -12.98
N ASP A 11 15.24 4.46 -12.84
CA ASP A 11 15.80 4.06 -11.55
C ASP A 11 16.37 5.27 -10.79
N GLY A 12 17.06 6.17 -11.48
CA GLY A 12 17.55 7.42 -10.92
C GLY A 12 16.42 8.31 -10.40
N GLY A 13 15.33 8.41 -11.15
CA GLY A 13 14.12 9.14 -10.73
C GLY A 13 13.46 8.51 -9.50
N ILE A 14 13.36 7.18 -9.45
CA ILE A 14 12.79 6.46 -8.30
C ILE A 14 13.67 6.63 -7.06
N LEU A 15 15.01 6.58 -7.20
CA LEU A 15 15.94 6.83 -6.09
C LEU A 15 15.80 8.26 -5.55
N LEU A 16 15.78 9.25 -6.42
CA LEU A 16 15.56 10.65 -6.04
C LEU A 16 14.24 10.82 -5.29
N PHE A 17 13.16 10.26 -5.85
CA PHE A 17 11.84 10.30 -5.25
C PHE A 17 11.81 9.61 -3.87
N SER A 18 12.46 8.46 -3.75
CA SER A 18 12.57 7.72 -2.49
C SER A 18 13.33 8.52 -1.44
N PHE A 19 14.39 9.22 -1.84
CA PHE A 19 15.14 10.09 -0.95
C PHE A 19 14.29 11.28 -0.48
N ILE A 20 13.56 11.93 -1.40
CA ILE A 20 12.61 13.00 -1.06
C ILE A 20 11.59 12.51 -0.03
N LEU A 21 11.01 11.31 -0.22
CA LEU A 21 10.05 10.72 0.72
C LEU A 21 10.60 10.47 2.14
N LEU A 22 11.92 10.40 2.34
CA LEU A 22 12.52 10.26 3.68
C LEU A 22 12.45 11.55 4.51
N TYR A 23 12.45 12.71 3.85
CA TYR A 23 12.55 14.03 4.49
C TYR A 23 11.27 14.86 4.39
N VAL A 24 10.38 14.50 3.47
CA VAL A 24 9.15 15.25 3.24
C VAL A 24 8.12 14.97 4.34
N ASP A 25 7.62 16.05 4.93
CA ASP A 25 6.49 16.01 5.86
C ASP A 25 5.16 15.74 5.13
N ARG A 26 4.15 15.35 5.91
CA ARG A 26 2.82 15.01 5.40
C ARG A 26 2.24 16.18 4.59
N ASN A 27 2.05 15.98 3.30
CA ASN A 27 1.51 17.01 2.39
C ASN A 27 0.56 16.39 1.34
N PRO A 28 -0.42 17.13 0.80
CA PRO A 28 -1.45 16.56 -0.07
C PRO A 28 -0.93 16.01 -1.42
N ILE A 29 0.28 16.39 -1.83
CA ILE A 29 0.84 16.08 -3.15
C ILE A 29 1.63 14.76 -3.12
N PHE A 30 2.40 14.53 -2.05
CA PHE A 30 3.30 13.40 -1.95
C PHE A 30 2.82 12.40 -0.90
N GLY A 31 2.96 11.12 -1.27
CA GLY A 31 2.86 10.02 -0.33
C GLY A 31 1.74 9.02 -0.59
N PHE A 32 1.86 7.87 0.07
CA PHE A 32 0.89 6.80 0.11
C PHE A 32 -0.35 7.21 0.93
N ARG A 33 -1.51 7.25 0.27
CA ARG A 33 -2.77 7.72 0.88
C ARG A 33 -3.79 6.58 0.96
N ILE A 34 -3.90 6.03 2.15
CA ILE A 34 -4.94 5.08 2.56
C ILE A 34 -5.60 5.55 3.87
N PRO A 35 -6.81 5.06 4.21
CA PRO A 35 -7.54 5.50 5.40
C PRO A 35 -6.69 5.52 6.68
N ALA A 36 -5.89 4.47 6.92
CA ALA A 36 -4.96 4.38 8.04
C ALA A 36 -3.96 5.55 8.06
N THR A 37 -3.28 5.83 6.95
CA THR A 37 -2.29 6.93 6.85
C THR A 37 -2.92 8.33 6.81
N LEU A 38 -4.20 8.44 6.48
CA LEU A 38 -4.94 9.70 6.51
C LEU A 38 -5.39 10.04 7.94
N SER A 39 -5.72 9.02 8.72
CA SER A 39 -6.20 9.18 10.09
C SER A 39 -5.19 9.83 11.03
N ASP A 40 -3.90 9.49 10.89
CA ASP A 40 -2.89 9.85 11.88
C ASP A 40 -1.53 10.20 11.22
N PRO A 41 -0.90 11.32 11.62
CA PRO A 41 0.37 11.76 11.04
C PRO A 41 1.56 10.86 11.42
N GLU A 42 1.54 10.18 12.56
CA GLU A 42 2.63 9.27 12.93
C GLU A 42 2.57 7.97 12.13
N ILE A 43 1.37 7.43 11.91
CA ILE A 43 1.16 6.26 11.02
C ILE A 43 1.62 6.62 9.61
N TRP A 44 1.25 7.82 9.12
CA TRP A 44 1.74 8.33 7.84
C TRP A 44 3.29 8.32 7.82
N LYS A 45 3.95 8.93 8.80
CA LYS A 45 5.41 9.05 8.86
C LYS A 45 6.11 7.69 8.91
N LYS A 46 5.62 6.75 9.71
CA LYS A 46 6.18 5.39 9.83
C LYS A 46 6.05 4.61 8.53
N THR A 47 4.87 4.62 7.92
CA THR A 47 4.61 3.94 6.65
C THR A 47 5.44 4.53 5.51
N HIS A 48 5.57 5.86 5.44
CA HIS A 48 6.35 6.54 4.39
C HIS A 48 7.83 6.31 4.52
N LYS A 49 8.38 6.38 5.74
CA LYS A 49 9.78 6.05 5.98
C LYS A 49 10.10 4.60 5.60
N LYS A 50 9.15 3.68 5.83
CA LYS A 50 9.30 2.27 5.43
C LYS A 50 9.21 2.10 3.92
N LEU A 51 8.22 2.71 3.27
CA LEU A 51 8.09 2.77 1.81
C LEU A 51 9.38 3.28 1.16
N ALA A 52 9.86 4.45 1.57
CA ALA A 52 11.05 5.09 1.03
C ALA A 52 12.31 4.24 1.19
N LYS A 53 12.49 3.58 2.34
CA LYS A 53 13.61 2.66 2.57
C LYS A 53 13.56 1.48 1.60
N ILE A 54 12.39 0.85 1.45
CA ILE A 54 12.29 -0.36 0.62
C ILE A 54 12.52 0.00 -0.84
N PHE A 55 11.89 1.07 -1.34
CA PHE A 55 12.10 1.55 -2.70
C PHE A 55 13.57 1.93 -2.95
N SER A 56 14.21 2.64 -2.02
CA SER A 56 15.63 2.99 -2.16
C SER A 56 16.51 1.76 -2.29
N VAL A 57 16.30 0.74 -1.45
CA VAL A 57 17.09 -0.50 -1.46
C VAL A 57 16.82 -1.31 -2.73
N SER A 58 15.55 -1.49 -3.11
CA SER A 58 15.19 -2.26 -4.30
C SER A 58 15.74 -1.63 -5.57
N THR A 59 15.63 -0.31 -5.70
CA THR A 59 16.13 0.42 -6.87
C THR A 59 17.66 0.47 -6.89
N PHE A 60 18.33 0.58 -5.74
CA PHE A 60 19.78 0.48 -5.68
C PHE A 60 20.29 -0.88 -6.17
N ILE A 61 19.65 -1.97 -5.72
CA ILE A 61 19.97 -3.34 -6.18
C ILE A 61 19.72 -3.46 -7.68
N ASN A 62 18.58 -2.94 -8.18
CA ASN A 62 18.27 -2.96 -9.61
C ASN A 62 19.34 -2.24 -10.43
N LEU A 63 19.65 -1.00 -10.06
CA LEU A 63 20.62 -0.16 -10.75
C LEU A 63 22.00 -0.84 -10.78
N PHE A 64 22.43 -1.41 -9.65
CA PHE A 64 23.69 -2.15 -9.57
C PHE A 64 23.71 -3.34 -10.52
N LEU A 65 22.62 -4.12 -10.59
CA LEU A 65 22.50 -5.26 -11.50
C LEU A 65 22.48 -4.83 -12.97
N VAL A 66 21.76 -3.75 -13.30
CA VAL A 66 21.72 -3.16 -14.64
C VAL A 66 23.13 -2.72 -15.08
N LEU A 67 23.90 -2.09 -14.18
CA LEU A 67 25.29 -1.70 -14.45
C LEU A 67 26.21 -2.91 -14.66
N LEU A 68 26.07 -3.97 -13.85
CA LEU A 68 26.87 -5.19 -13.99
C LEU A 68 26.56 -5.96 -15.28
N THR A 69 25.31 -6.01 -15.68
CA THR A 69 24.83 -6.86 -16.78
C THR A 69 24.80 -6.16 -18.14
N HIS A 70 25.04 -4.85 -18.18
CA HIS A 70 25.05 -4.00 -19.38
C HIS A 70 25.86 -4.60 -20.55
N LYS A 71 26.99 -5.26 -20.26
CA LYS A 71 27.90 -5.76 -21.31
C LYS A 71 27.67 -7.22 -21.73
N CYS A 72 27.11 -8.07 -20.88
CA CYS A 72 27.11 -9.52 -21.12
C CYS A 72 25.73 -10.14 -21.34
N CYS A 73 24.65 -9.58 -20.78
CA CYS A 73 23.40 -10.34 -20.62
C CYS A 73 22.13 -9.48 -20.67
N TYR A 74 21.93 -8.71 -21.75
CA TYR A 74 20.76 -7.83 -21.90
C TYR A 74 19.40 -8.56 -21.79
N GLY A 75 19.33 -9.84 -22.16
CA GLY A 75 18.11 -10.65 -22.01
C GLY A 75 17.71 -10.91 -20.56
N TYR A 76 18.69 -11.07 -19.65
CA TYR A 76 18.43 -11.28 -18.22
C TYR A 76 17.89 -10.02 -17.54
N ILE A 77 18.28 -8.83 -18.02
CA ILE A 77 17.78 -7.55 -17.50
C ILE A 77 16.26 -7.48 -17.63
N LYS A 78 15.68 -7.93 -18.75
CA LYS A 78 14.22 -7.85 -18.97
C LYS A 78 13.42 -8.74 -18.01
N ILE A 79 13.89 -9.96 -17.76
CA ILE A 79 13.24 -10.88 -16.83
C ILE A 79 13.32 -10.35 -15.40
N PHE A 80 14.49 -9.84 -15.04
CA PHE A 80 14.72 -9.26 -13.72
C PHE A 80 13.89 -7.99 -13.47
N ASP A 81 13.83 -7.10 -14.46
CA ASP A 81 13.00 -5.89 -14.40
C ASP A 81 11.51 -6.23 -14.25
N ALA A 82 11.02 -7.22 -15.01
CA ALA A 82 9.63 -7.69 -14.87
C ALA A 82 9.34 -8.28 -13.47
N LEU A 83 10.28 -9.06 -12.91
CA LEU A 83 10.17 -9.59 -11.54
C LEU A 83 10.18 -8.46 -10.50
N LEU A 84 10.98 -7.43 -10.72
CA LEU A 84 10.98 -6.24 -9.88
C LEU A 84 9.62 -5.55 -9.91
N TRP A 85 9.10 -5.23 -11.09
CA TRP A 85 7.75 -4.64 -11.22
C TRP A 85 6.66 -5.47 -10.55
N PHE A 86 6.73 -6.80 -10.65
CA PHE A 86 5.82 -7.68 -9.93
C PHE A 86 6.00 -7.58 -8.40
N SER A 87 7.24 -7.51 -7.92
CA SER A 87 7.55 -7.32 -6.51
C SER A 87 7.05 -5.98 -5.96
N PHE A 88 7.01 -4.91 -6.77
CA PHE A 88 6.44 -3.62 -6.37
C PHE A 88 4.96 -3.73 -6.01
N ILE A 89 4.18 -4.53 -6.75
CA ILE A 89 2.76 -4.76 -6.45
C ILE A 89 2.60 -5.43 -5.08
N LEU A 90 3.38 -6.50 -4.84
CA LEU A 90 3.39 -7.19 -3.55
C LEU A 90 3.82 -6.26 -2.40
N LEU A 91 4.75 -5.35 -2.69
CA LEU A 91 5.24 -4.39 -1.73
C LEU A 91 4.19 -3.34 -1.34
N LEU A 92 3.40 -2.87 -2.31
CA LEU A 92 2.27 -1.98 -2.04
C LEU A 92 1.23 -2.68 -1.16
N LEU A 93 0.91 -3.95 -1.43
CA LEU A 93 0.03 -4.75 -0.57
C LEU A 93 0.58 -4.89 0.85
N TYR A 94 1.88 -5.17 0.97
CA TYR A 94 2.56 -5.23 2.27
C TYR A 94 2.48 -3.91 3.04
N LEU A 95 2.61 -2.76 2.36
CA LEU A 95 2.52 -1.44 2.99
C LEU A 95 1.10 -1.10 3.45
N ILE A 96 0.08 -1.52 2.70
CA ILE A 96 -1.32 -1.40 3.13
C ILE A 96 -1.52 -2.21 4.41
N TYR A 97 -1.08 -3.47 4.41
CA TYR A 97 -1.15 -4.33 5.58
C TYR A 97 -0.43 -3.69 6.78
N TYR A 98 0.83 -3.28 6.61
CA TYR A 98 1.64 -2.63 7.64
C TYR A 98 1.01 -1.35 8.22
N ALA A 99 0.43 -0.51 7.37
CA ALA A 99 -0.25 0.70 7.83
C ALA A 99 -1.53 0.38 8.62
N ASN A 100 -2.28 -0.64 8.20
CA ASN A 100 -3.48 -1.08 8.91
C ASN A 100 -3.13 -1.72 10.26
N THR A 101 -2.06 -2.53 10.34
CA THR A 101 -1.61 -3.07 11.63
C THR A 101 -1.19 -1.95 12.58
N LEU A 102 -0.44 -0.95 12.10
CA LEU A 102 -0.09 0.23 12.91
C LEU A 102 -1.33 1.01 13.38
N TYR A 103 -2.36 1.06 12.54
CA TYR A 103 -3.63 1.70 12.87
C TYR A 103 -4.41 0.91 13.93
N GLU A 104 -4.49 -0.41 13.79
CA GLU A 104 -5.15 -1.29 14.76
C GLU A 104 -4.40 -1.30 16.11
N ASP A 105 -3.07 -1.28 16.10
CA ASP A 105 -2.25 -1.19 17.31
C ASP A 105 -2.48 0.15 18.06
N LYS A 106 -2.60 1.25 17.30
CA LYS A 106 -2.78 2.60 17.86
C LYS A 106 -4.22 2.88 18.27
N PHE A 107 -5.16 2.36 17.50
CA PHE A 107 -6.60 2.46 17.72
C PHE A 107 -7.19 1.05 17.80
N PRO A 108 -6.91 0.32 18.89
CA PRO A 108 -7.51 -1.00 19.09
C PRO A 108 -9.02 -0.77 19.07
N GLN A 109 -9.66 -1.24 18.01
CA GLN A 109 -11.11 -1.20 17.94
C GLN A 109 -11.62 -2.12 19.05
N LYS A 110 -11.91 -1.56 20.23
CA LYS A 110 -13.12 -1.99 20.92
C LYS A 110 -14.19 -1.71 19.90
N VAL A 111 -14.66 -2.74 19.21
CA VAL A 111 -15.84 -2.69 18.36
C VAL A 111 -16.90 -1.97 19.20
N LYS A 112 -17.05 -0.66 18.99
CA LYS A 112 -18.15 0.06 19.59
C LYS A 112 -19.33 -0.61 18.94
N LYS A 113 -20.11 -1.38 19.70
CA LYS A 113 -21.46 -1.75 19.31
C LYS A 113 -22.09 -0.45 18.83
N VAL A 114 -22.19 -0.29 17.53
CA VAL A 114 -22.94 0.81 16.94
C VAL A 114 -24.37 0.46 17.36
N ASN A 115 -24.83 1.06 18.45
CA ASN A 115 -26.23 1.03 18.80
C ASN A 115 -26.94 1.81 17.69
N PHE A 116 -27.29 1.10 16.63
CA PHE A 116 -28.19 1.64 15.62
C PHE A 116 -29.44 2.10 16.35
N PRO A 117 -29.93 3.33 16.12
CA PRO A 117 -31.22 3.73 16.63
C PRO A 117 -32.24 2.69 16.15
N LYS A 118 -33.07 2.18 17.07
CA LYS A 118 -34.11 1.19 16.77
C LYS A 118 -35.17 1.81 15.87
N SER A 119 -34.83 2.07 14.61
CA SER A 119 -35.75 2.59 13.62
C SER A 119 -36.62 1.43 13.12
N PRO A 120 -37.94 1.61 13.02
CA PRO A 120 -38.83 0.58 12.51
C PRO A 120 -38.49 0.18 11.06
N LEU A 121 -37.91 1.10 10.29
CA LEU A 121 -37.44 0.87 8.92
C LEU A 121 -36.29 -0.14 8.85
N LEU A 122 -35.29 -0.05 9.73
CA LEU A 122 -34.15 -0.97 9.76
C LEU A 122 -34.59 -2.40 10.12
N LYS A 123 -35.60 -2.53 11.00
CA LYS A 123 -36.20 -3.82 11.36
C LYS A 123 -36.93 -4.46 10.17
N LYS A 124 -37.61 -3.64 9.36
CA LYS A 124 -38.29 -4.09 8.14
C LYS A 124 -37.29 -4.50 7.06
N LEU A 125 -36.22 -3.73 6.91
CA LEU A 125 -35.14 -4.01 5.95
C LEU A 125 -34.41 -5.32 6.28
N SER A 126 -34.10 -5.56 7.55
CA SER A 126 -33.43 -6.80 7.97
C SER A 126 -34.31 -8.03 7.75
N GLN A 127 -35.62 -7.94 7.98
CA GLN A 127 -36.57 -9.01 7.67
C GLN A 127 -36.64 -9.33 6.17
N ILE A 128 -36.61 -8.31 5.31
CA ILE A 128 -36.61 -8.47 3.85
C ILE A 128 -35.31 -9.16 3.39
N LEU A 129 -34.16 -8.69 3.89
CA LEU A 129 -32.86 -9.27 3.54
C LEU A 129 -32.73 -10.73 4.00
N ARG A 130 -33.30 -11.08 5.16
CA ARG A 130 -33.34 -12.47 5.66
C ARG A 130 -34.16 -13.41 4.79
N LYS A 131 -35.23 -12.90 4.16
CA LYS A 131 -36.05 -13.66 3.22
C LYS A 131 -35.38 -13.84 1.86
N LEU A 132 -34.57 -12.86 1.44
CA LEU A 132 -33.92 -12.87 0.13
C LEU A 132 -32.68 -13.76 0.09
N ASN A 133 -31.91 -13.87 1.18
CA ASN A 133 -30.79 -14.81 1.24
C ASN A 133 -30.45 -15.21 2.70
N PRO A 134 -30.77 -16.44 3.14
CA PRO A 134 -30.51 -16.87 4.52
C PRO A 134 -29.02 -16.93 4.88
N GLY A 135 -28.12 -16.95 3.90
CA GLY A 135 -26.66 -16.97 4.10
C GLY A 135 -26.02 -15.59 4.37
N PHE A 136 -26.74 -14.49 4.12
CA PHE A 136 -26.18 -13.13 4.21
C PHE A 136 -26.00 -12.63 5.65
N VAL A 137 -26.50 -13.37 6.65
CA VAL A 137 -26.57 -12.94 8.06
C VAL A 137 -25.27 -13.14 8.84
N LYS A 138 -24.23 -13.74 8.25
CA LYS A 138 -22.90 -13.76 8.91
C LYS A 138 -22.21 -12.38 8.94
N VAL A 139 -22.68 -11.41 8.15
CA VAL A 139 -22.22 -10.02 8.24
C VAL A 139 -23.10 -9.27 9.24
N GLN A 140 -22.72 -9.38 10.51
CA GLN A 140 -22.93 -8.42 11.60
C GLN A 140 -24.26 -7.63 11.62
N LEU A 141 -25.30 -8.25 12.18
CA LEU A 141 -26.31 -7.54 12.98
C LEU A 141 -26.54 -8.36 14.26
N TRP A 142 -25.56 -8.30 15.16
CA TRP A 142 -25.81 -8.66 16.55
C TRP A 142 -26.58 -7.52 17.20
N VAL A 143 -27.91 -7.61 17.13
CA VAL A 143 -28.86 -6.85 17.96
C VAL A 143 -28.80 -7.39 19.38
#